data_AF-A0A497RSP5-F1
#
_entry.id   AF-A0A497RSP5-F1
#
_cell.length_a   1.000
_cell.length_b   1.000
_cell.length_c   1.000
_cell.angle_alpha   90.00
_cell.angle_beta   90.00
_cell.angle_gamma   90.00
#
_symmetry.space_group_name_H-M   'P 1'
#
loop_
_entity.id
_entity.type
_entity.pdbx_description
1 polymer ?
#
loop_
_entity_poly.entity_id
_entity_poly.type
_entity_poly.pdbx_seq_one_letter_code
_entity_poly.pdbx_strand_id
1 'polypeptide(L)' 'MAYIKFETPKELMDKALEALEIARDTGRIRKGTNEVTKAVERGQAKLVIIGNDVNPEEIVMHLPMICDEKGI' A
#
# COMPACT_ATOMS: atom_id res chain seq x y z
N MET A 1 12.55 -7.96 7.50
CA MET A 1 12.10 -8.48 6.17
C MET A 1 10.82 -9.34 6.27
N ALA A 2 9.92 -9.08 7.24
CA ALA A 2 8.73 -9.91 7.43
C ALA A 2 7.53 -9.50 6.55
N TYR A 3 7.52 -8.29 5.99
CA TYR A 3 6.38 -7.73 5.24
C TYR A 3 6.59 -7.67 3.72
N ILE A 4 7.84 -7.83 3.24
CA ILE A 4 8.16 -7.83 1.81
C ILE A 4 7.99 -9.26 1.28
N LYS A 5 6.83 -9.54 0.67
CA LYS A 5 6.50 -10.89 0.17
C LYS A 5 7.18 -11.23 -1.16
N PHE A 6 7.52 -10.24 -1.97
CA PHE A 6 8.14 -10.41 -3.28
C PHE A 6 8.98 -9.19 -3.67
N GLU A 7 9.95 -9.42 -4.56
CA GLU A 7 10.73 -8.34 -5.15
C GLU A 7 9.96 -7.72 -6.33
N THR A 8 9.85 -6.39 -6.33
CA THR A 8 9.11 -5.65 -7.37
C THR A 8 10.10 -5.11 -8.40
N PRO A 9 9.98 -5.45 -9.69
CA PRO A 9 10.82 -4.86 -10.74
C PRO A 9 10.69 -3.34 -10.77
N LYS A 10 11.78 -2.64 -11.05
CA LYS A 10 11.80 -1.16 -11.05
C LYS A 10 10.73 -0.54 -11.96
N GLU A 11 10.53 -1.11 -13.15
CA GLU A 11 9.49 -0.64 -14.09
C GLU A 11 8.08 -0.72 -13.49
N LEU A 12 7.79 -1.75 -12.71
CA LEU A 12 6.48 -1.91 -12.06
C LEU A 12 6.33 -0.92 -10.89
N MET A 13 7.40 -0.67 -10.15
CA MET A 13 7.42 0.33 -9.09
C MET A 13 7.17 1.74 -9.64
N ASP A 14 7.84 2.11 -10.74
CA ASP A 14 7.68 3.41 -11.39
C ASP A 14 6.24 3.60 -11.88
N LYS A 15 5.62 2.57 -12.50
CA LYS A 15 4.20 2.60 -12.90
C LYS A 15 3.24 2.71 -11.72
N ALA A 16 3.53 2.06 -10.60
CA ALA A 16 2.70 2.16 -9.39
C ALA A 16 2.72 3.58 -8.81
N LEU A 17 3.88 4.25 -8.84
CA LEU A 17 4.01 5.64 -8.42
C LEU A 17 3.30 6.60 -9.39
N GLU A 18 3.42 6.39 -10.69
CA GLU A 18 2.67 7.17 -11.69
C GLU A 18 1.15 7.06 -11.48
N ALA A 19 0.64 5.83 -11.25
CA ALA A 19 -0.77 5.61 -10.93
C ALA A 19 -1.19 6.32 -9.63
N LEU A 20 -0.32 6.36 -8.62
CA LEU A 20 -0.57 7.10 -7.37
C LEU A 20 -0.66 8.62 -7.62
N GLU A 21 0.21 9.18 -8.47
CA GLU A 21 0.18 10.61 -8.82
C GLU A 21 -1.10 10.98 -9.56
N ILE A 22 -1.50 10.18 -10.55
CA ILE A 22 -2.77 10.39 -11.27
C ILE A 22 -3.95 10.29 -10.29
N ALA A 23 -3.96 9.28 -9.40
CA ALA A 23 -5.02 9.09 -8.41
C ALA A 23 -5.09 10.20 -7.36
N ARG A 24 -3.95 10.83 -7.04
CA ARG A 24 -3.89 12.01 -6.16
C ARG A 24 -4.63 13.19 -6.78
N ASP A 25 -4.45 13.42 -8.08
CA ASP A 25 -4.94 14.62 -8.76
C ASP A 25 -6.37 14.44 -9.30
N THR A 26 -6.77 13.22 -9.64
CA THR A 26 -8.08 12.93 -10.26
C THR A 26 -9.05 12.17 -9.36
N GLY A 27 -8.57 11.60 -8.26
CA GLY A 27 -9.30 10.64 -7.44
C GLY A 27 -9.24 10.93 -5.95
N ARG A 28 -9.11 9.86 -5.15
CA ARG A 28 -9.01 9.93 -3.70
C ARG A 28 -7.91 9.00 -3.24
N ILE A 29 -6.98 9.54 -2.48
CA ILE A 29 -5.92 8.76 -1.83
C ILE A 29 -6.06 8.81 -0.30
N ARG A 30 -5.41 7.87 0.37
CA ARG A 30 -5.18 7.87 1.82
C ARG A 30 -3.67 7.79 2.05
N LYS A 31 -3.18 8.55 3.02
CA LYS A 31 -1.75 8.68 3.32
C LYS A 31 -1.51 8.34 4.79
N GLY A 32 -0.44 7.61 5.04
CA GLY A 32 -0.08 7.12 6.37
C GLY A 32 -0.81 5.84 6.76
N THR A 33 -0.13 4.98 7.51
CA THR A 33 -0.57 3.62 7.85
C THR A 33 -1.96 3.58 8.46
N ASN A 34 -2.28 4.45 9.43
CA ASN A 34 -3.58 4.45 10.10
C ASN A 34 -4.76 4.63 9.15
N GLU A 35 -4.66 5.56 8.20
CA GLU A 35 -5.75 5.82 7.26
C GLU A 35 -5.82 4.75 6.17
N VAL A 36 -4.68 4.18 5.78
CA VAL A 36 -4.62 3.03 4.87
C VAL A 36 -5.28 1.81 5.50
N THR A 37 -4.96 1.46 6.75
CA THR A 37 -5.58 0.34 7.48
C THR A 37 -7.10 0.48 7.52
N LYS A 38 -7.62 1.65 7.93
CA LYS A 38 -9.06 1.91 7.93
C LYS A 38 -9.69 1.76 6.54
N ALA A 39 -9.00 2.19 5.49
CA ALA A 39 -9.51 2.09 4.12
C ALA A 39 -9.57 0.63 3.62
N VAL A 40 -8.57 -0.19 3.98
CA VAL A 40 -8.54 -1.63 3.69
C VAL A 40 -9.64 -2.35 4.45
N GLU A 41 -9.75 -2.14 5.76
CA GLU A 41 -10.75 -2.80 6.61
C GLU A 41 -12.19 -2.53 6.15
N ARG A 42 -12.46 -1.30 5.68
CA ARG A 42 -13.75 -0.85 5.13
C ARG A 42 -13.98 -1.26 3.68
N GLY A 43 -13.04 -1.95 3.02
CA GLY A 43 -13.15 -2.38 1.63
C GLY A 43 -13.16 -1.23 0.62
N GLN A 44 -12.61 -0.07 0.99
CA GLN A 44 -12.56 1.13 0.16
C GLN A 44 -11.29 1.21 -0.68
N ALA A 45 -10.21 0.56 -0.24
CA ALA A 45 -8.95 0.53 -0.97
C ALA A 45 -9.05 -0.34 -2.23
N LYS A 46 -8.35 0.10 -3.28
CA LYS A 46 -8.22 -0.60 -4.58
C LYS A 46 -6.77 -0.97 -4.91
N LEU A 47 -5.83 -0.21 -4.36
CA LEU A 47 -4.40 -0.42 -4.44
C LEU A 47 -3.78 0.12 -3.15
N VAL A 48 -2.86 -0.64 -2.56
CA VAL A 48 -2.08 -0.24 -1.39
C VAL A 48 -0.60 -0.31 -1.74
N ILE A 49 0.11 0.79 -1.54
CA ILE A 49 1.56 0.89 -1.77
C ILE A 49 2.24 0.98 -0.40
N ILE A 50 3.20 0.09 -0.14
CA ILE A 50 3.94 -0.01 1.11
C ILE A 50 5.41 0.33 0.81
N GLY A 51 5.99 1.27 1.56
CA GLY A 51 7.41 1.60 1.46
C GLY A 51 8.28 0.43 1.94
N ASN A 52 9.44 0.24 1.31
CA ASN A 52 10.39 -0.82 1.66
C ASN A 52 11.44 -0.39 2.71
N ASP A 53 11.49 0.90 3.03
CA ASP A 53 12.43 1.55 3.94
C ASP A 53 11.77 1.99 5.27
N VAL A 54 10.66 1.35 5.63
CA VAL A 54 9.90 1.68 6.84
C VAL A 54 10.66 1.19 8.08
N ASN A 55 10.88 2.11 9.02
CA ASN A 55 11.45 1.83 10.33
C ASN A 55 10.67 2.59 11.42
N PRO A 56 10.17 1.93 12.47
CA PRO A 56 10.15 0.48 12.69
C PRO A 56 9.27 -0.30 11.69
N GLU A 57 9.70 -1.50 11.27
CA GLU A 57 8.95 -2.35 10.30
C GLU A 57 7.53 -2.66 10.82
N GLU A 58 7.37 -2.75 12.14
CA GLU A 58 6.13 -3.05 12.86
C GLU A 58 4.95 -2.16 12.46
N ILE A 59 5.23 -0.95 11.99
CA ILE A 59 4.23 -0.01 11.52
C ILE A 59 3.44 -0.57 10.33
N VAL A 60 4.05 -1.39 9.47
CA VAL A 60 3.43 -1.85 8.21
C VAL A 60 3.26 -3.37 8.13
N MET A 61 3.75 -4.14 9.11
CA MET A 61 3.73 -5.61 9.05
C MET A 61 2.33 -6.22 8.89
N HIS A 62 1.29 -5.58 9.42
CA HIS A 62 -0.08 -6.07 9.31
C HIS A 62 -0.72 -5.81 7.95
N LEU A 63 -0.24 -4.81 7.20
CA LEU A 63 -0.87 -4.37 5.96
C LEU A 63 -0.98 -5.50 4.91
N PRO A 64 0.07 -6.29 4.63
CA PRO A 64 -0.04 -7.37 3.65
C PRO A 64 -1.04 -8.47 4.04
N MET A 65 -1.27 -8.70 5.34
CA MET A 65 -2.22 -9.72 5.81
C MET A 65 -3.66 -9.23 5.60
N ILE A 66 -3.96 -8.01 6.03
CA ILE A 66 -5.32 -7.46 5.91
C ILE A 66 -5.71 -7.17 4.46
N CYS A 67 -4.75 -6.90 3.56
CA CYS A 67 -5.03 -6.78 2.12
C CYS A 67 -5.46 -8.13 1.53
N ASP A 68 -4.72 -9.21 1.81
CA ASP A 68 -5.06 -10.58 1.34
C ASP A 68 -6.47 -10.99 1.82
N GLU A 69 -6.80 -10.76 3.09
CA GLU A 69 -8.12 -11.07 3.66
C GLU A 69 -9.27 -10.31 2.98
N LYS A 70 -9.00 -9.11 2.46
CA LYS A 70 -9.98 -8.25 1.79
C LYS A 70 -9.98 -8.41 0.27
N GLY A 71 -9.10 -9.25 -0.27
CA GLY A 71 -8.91 -9.42 -1.71
C GLY A 71 -8.46 -8.13 -2.41
N ILE A 72 -7.64 -7.32 -1.72
CA ILE A 72 -7.02 -6.09 -2.23
C ILE A 72 -5.60 -6.39 -2.68
#